data_AF-A0A3M8FXS1-F1
#
_entry.id   AF-A0A3M8FXS1-F1
#
_cell.length_a   1.000
_cell.length_b   1.000
_cell.length_c   1.000
_cell.angle_alpha   90.00
_cell.angle_beta   90.00
_cell.angle_gamma   90.00
#
_symmetry.space_group_name_H-M   'P 1'
#
loop_
_entity.id
_entity.type
_entity.pdbx_description
1 polymer ?
#
loop_
_entity_poly.entity_id
_entity_poly.type
_entity_poly.pdbx_seq_one_letter_code
_entity_poly.pdbx_strand_id
1 'polypeptide(L)'
;MPGQLTSYRVFIASPGGLEKERRAFRDVFHEFNEDVGNPQGLHFVPVGWEFVPAGQGRPQEIINQEVEMCDYLVLVLHNRWGSPPVGPDESVGDVPTSGTHEEFLVAEKCCDSVDKPMKEVVPLFKAVDPDQLADPGKQLRQVLDFKKCLQDARSHLYREFSDDIEEFKREIRRQLNKWSRGIRDVEASEIQEPSIPPTEVSYVNPPVDPNSELNSNVVSEAERLAGEGKLVEAEERFASAVVGRADLNAINRFGHFLSRLGRLSQAQITYERVLELATDDGWKAIALGNLGLNEWTRGNLDAAEDYHKRSLAIEESLGRKEGMASDLGNLGLIEQMRGNLDAAEEYLMRSLAIDKSLGRKEGMAIQLGNLGLIEQTRGNLDAAEDYHKRSLAIEESLGRKEGMAIQLGNLGLIEETRGNLDAAEDCHKRSLAINESLGRKVGMANQLGNLGLIEQTRGNLNVAEEYLKRSLAINESLGRKEGMAIQLANLGSIERERGNYDSAQSYRIRSIDLYRQIGMPHMVEKVQGWLDDLPDE
;
A
#
# COMPACT_ATOMS: atom_id res chain seq x y z
N MET A 1 -10.79 -13.07 -10.53
CA MET A 1 -9.39 -12.70 -10.84
C MET A 1 -9.11 -11.39 -10.14
N PRO A 2 -7.93 -11.13 -9.54
CA PRO A 2 -7.64 -9.79 -9.02
C PRO A 2 -7.73 -8.82 -10.19
N GLY A 3 -8.68 -7.89 -10.16
CA GLY A 3 -8.77 -6.83 -11.17
C GLY A 3 -7.47 -6.05 -11.11
N GLN A 4 -6.55 -6.37 -12.02
CA GLN A 4 -5.23 -5.77 -12.09
C GLN A 4 -5.44 -4.27 -12.26
N LEU A 5 -5.07 -3.47 -11.24
CA LEU A 5 -5.09 -2.02 -11.36
C LEU A 5 -4.14 -1.69 -12.52
N THR A 6 -4.73 -1.28 -13.63
CA THR A 6 -3.93 -0.91 -14.79
C THR A 6 -3.47 0.50 -14.56
N SER A 7 -2.19 0.62 -14.22
CA SER A 7 -1.57 1.90 -13.90
C SER A 7 -1.20 2.64 -15.18
N TYR A 8 -1.51 3.92 -15.24
CA TYR A 8 -1.16 4.82 -16.32
C TYR A 8 -0.35 5.98 -15.77
N ARG A 9 0.90 6.11 -16.18
CA ARG A 9 1.79 7.16 -15.73
C ARG A 9 1.52 8.45 -16.50
N VAL A 10 1.33 9.56 -15.80
CA VAL A 10 1.01 10.86 -16.41
C VAL A 10 2.02 11.91 -16.01
N PHE A 11 2.82 12.36 -16.97
CA PHE A 11 3.84 13.37 -16.73
C PHE A 11 3.25 14.79 -16.72
N ILE A 12 3.60 15.62 -15.73
CA ILE A 12 3.29 17.06 -15.74
C ILE A 12 4.52 17.91 -16.11
N ALA A 13 4.51 18.43 -17.33
CA ALA A 13 5.50 19.37 -17.85
C ALA A 13 5.07 20.81 -17.54
N SER A 14 5.88 21.57 -16.80
CA SER A 14 5.59 22.98 -16.52
C SER A 14 6.85 23.79 -16.14
N PRO A 15 7.00 25.04 -16.60
CA PRO A 15 8.07 25.92 -16.17
C PRO A 15 7.84 26.43 -14.72
N GLY A 16 8.81 27.15 -14.16
CA GLY A 16 8.68 27.75 -12.83
C GLY A 16 7.54 28.78 -12.74
N GLY A 17 6.94 28.95 -11.56
CA GLY A 17 5.81 29.86 -11.34
C GLY A 17 4.41 29.23 -11.46
N LEU A 18 4.35 27.89 -11.51
CA LEU A 18 3.12 27.08 -11.58
C LEU A 18 3.05 26.06 -10.43
N GLU A 19 3.61 26.42 -9.27
CA GLU A 19 3.70 25.53 -8.10
C GLU A 19 2.31 25.17 -7.56
N LYS A 20 1.34 26.09 -7.67
CA LYS A 20 -0.05 25.86 -7.25
C LYS A 20 -0.73 24.83 -8.14
N GLU A 21 -0.50 24.91 -9.45
CA GLU A 21 -1.02 24.01 -10.47
C GLU A 21 -0.39 22.63 -10.35
N ARG A 22 0.92 22.53 -10.10
CA ARG A 22 1.58 21.24 -9.83
C ARG A 22 1.01 20.55 -8.59
N ARG A 23 0.72 21.31 -7.54
CA ARG A 23 0.05 20.76 -6.35
C ARG A 23 -1.37 20.31 -6.66
N ALA A 24 -2.17 21.20 -7.27
CA ALA A 24 -3.55 20.91 -7.63
C ALA A 24 -3.67 19.73 -8.60
N PHE A 25 -2.71 19.54 -9.50
CA PHE A 25 -2.62 18.39 -10.39
C PHE A 25 -2.53 17.09 -9.59
N ARG A 26 -1.63 17.01 -8.61
CA ARG A 26 -1.53 15.83 -7.73
C ARG A 26 -2.76 15.63 -6.87
N ASP A 27 -3.30 16.70 -6.29
CA ASP A 27 -4.50 16.64 -5.46
C ASP A 27 -5.67 16.07 -6.29
N VAL A 28 -5.86 16.52 -7.53
CA VAL A 28 -6.90 16.01 -8.41
C VAL A 28 -6.65 14.57 -8.85
N PHE A 29 -5.40 14.16 -9.08
CA PHE A 29 -5.09 12.76 -9.40
C PHE A 29 -5.34 11.84 -8.22
N HIS A 30 -4.97 12.27 -7.01
CA HIS A 30 -5.26 11.55 -5.78
C HIS A 30 -6.78 11.43 -5.59
N GLU A 31 -7.49 12.56 -5.58
CA GLU A 31 -8.96 12.60 -5.46
C GLU A 31 -9.61 11.76 -6.57
N PHE A 32 -9.19 11.91 -7.83
CA PHE A 32 -9.78 11.16 -8.94
C PHE A 32 -9.50 9.67 -8.86
N ASN A 33 -8.27 9.26 -8.51
CA ASN A 33 -7.96 7.84 -8.36
C ASN A 33 -8.75 7.25 -7.20
N GLU A 34 -8.90 7.95 -6.09
CA GLU A 34 -9.73 7.50 -4.96
C GLU A 34 -11.21 7.44 -5.35
N ASP A 35 -11.75 8.50 -5.94
CA ASP A 35 -13.19 8.68 -6.17
C ASP A 35 -13.69 7.94 -7.41
N VAL A 36 -12.84 7.83 -8.43
CA VAL A 36 -13.22 7.38 -9.77
C VAL A 36 -12.28 6.28 -10.23
N GLY A 37 -11.00 6.55 -10.48
CA GLY A 37 -10.03 5.67 -11.12
C GLY A 37 -9.91 4.28 -10.49
N ASN A 38 -9.49 4.19 -9.23
CA ASN A 38 -9.30 2.92 -8.53
C ASN A 38 -10.62 2.13 -8.47
N PRO A 39 -11.79 2.74 -8.18
CA PRO A 39 -13.10 2.12 -8.38
C PRO A 39 -13.38 1.58 -9.80
N GLN A 40 -12.63 2.01 -10.82
CA GLN A 40 -12.73 1.56 -12.21
C GLN A 40 -11.69 0.51 -12.62
N GLY A 41 -10.78 0.10 -11.71
CA GLY A 41 -9.65 -0.76 -12.08
C GLY A 41 -8.48 0.01 -12.73
N LEU A 42 -8.45 1.34 -12.59
CA LEU A 42 -7.52 2.23 -13.27
C LEU A 42 -6.77 3.09 -12.27
N HIS A 43 -5.46 3.22 -12.40
CA HIS A 43 -4.70 4.07 -11.49
C HIS A 43 -3.81 5.04 -12.25
N PHE A 44 -4.11 6.33 -12.22
CA PHE A 44 -3.28 7.33 -12.89
C PHE A 44 -2.16 7.81 -11.97
N VAL A 45 -0.91 7.48 -12.25
CA VAL A 45 0.24 7.88 -11.43
C VAL A 45 0.73 9.26 -11.91
N PRO A 46 0.56 10.35 -11.14
CA PRO A 46 1.13 11.64 -11.52
C PRO A 46 2.65 11.58 -11.37
N VAL A 47 3.36 11.83 -12.46
CA VAL A 47 4.84 11.91 -12.52
C VAL A 47 5.22 13.37 -12.73
N GLY A 48 6.06 13.92 -11.86
CA GLY A 48 6.50 15.31 -11.95
C GLY A 48 7.63 15.65 -10.98
N TRP A 49 8.06 16.90 -10.99
CA TRP A 49 9.22 17.58 -10.34
C TRP A 49 9.50 17.33 -8.84
N GLU A 50 9.31 16.14 -8.33
CA GLU A 50 9.61 15.79 -6.95
C GLU A 50 11.08 15.36 -6.85
N PHE A 51 11.79 15.91 -5.85
CA PHE A 51 13.21 15.73 -5.51
C PHE A 51 14.23 16.80 -5.92
N VAL A 52 13.86 17.98 -6.43
CA VAL A 52 14.85 19.07 -6.55
C VAL A 52 14.33 20.44 -6.07
N PRO A 53 14.99 21.09 -5.09
CA PRO A 53 14.67 22.46 -4.70
C PRO A 53 14.81 23.43 -5.87
N ALA A 54 13.96 24.47 -5.90
CA ALA A 54 14.08 25.54 -6.90
C ALA A 54 15.52 26.09 -6.95
N GLY A 55 16.15 26.04 -8.12
CA GLY A 55 17.53 26.53 -8.33
C GLY A 55 18.62 25.44 -8.35
N GLN A 56 18.29 24.19 -8.02
CA GLN A 56 19.11 23.04 -8.37
C GLN A 56 18.44 22.36 -9.58
N GLY A 57 19.14 22.28 -10.71
CA GLY A 57 18.58 21.63 -11.90
C GLY A 57 18.66 20.11 -11.76
N ARG A 58 17.59 19.40 -12.12
CA ARG A 58 17.66 17.95 -12.41
C ARG A 58 18.31 17.77 -13.80
N PRO A 59 19.20 16.78 -14.02
CA PRO A 59 19.73 16.52 -15.35
C PRO A 59 18.59 16.24 -16.35
N GLN A 60 18.59 16.93 -17.49
CA GLN A 60 17.56 16.82 -18.53
C GLN A 60 17.40 15.39 -19.06
N GLU A 61 18.49 14.62 -19.09
CA GLU A 61 18.49 13.20 -19.48
C GLU A 61 17.58 12.32 -18.61
N ILE A 62 17.51 12.60 -17.30
CA ILE A 62 16.66 11.84 -16.37
C ILE A 62 15.19 12.19 -16.60
N ILE A 63 14.90 13.46 -16.88
CA ILE A 63 13.54 13.93 -17.18
C ILE A 63 13.04 13.26 -18.46
N ASN A 64 13.86 13.21 -19.52
CA ASN A 64 13.48 12.58 -20.78
C ASN A 64 13.18 11.08 -20.60
N GLN A 65 13.97 10.35 -19.80
CA GLN A 65 13.69 8.95 -19.47
C GLN A 65 12.35 8.76 -18.74
N GLU A 66 12.01 9.67 -17.82
CA GLU A 66 10.71 9.62 -17.12
C GLU A 66 9.54 9.88 -18.07
N VAL A 67 9.67 10.82 -19.01
CA VAL A 67 8.66 11.09 -20.05
C VAL A 67 8.46 9.87 -20.94
N GLU A 68 9.53 9.19 -21.36
CA GLU A 68 9.45 8.01 -22.21
C GLU A 68 8.73 6.81 -21.57
N MET A 69 8.63 6.78 -20.24
CA MET A 69 7.92 5.75 -19.48
C MET A 69 6.46 6.13 -19.18
N CYS A 70 5.98 7.29 -19.61
CA CYS A 70 4.64 7.76 -19.31
C CYS A 70 3.63 7.40 -20.42
N ASP A 71 2.40 7.08 -20.00
CA ASP A 71 1.25 6.83 -20.87
C ASP A 71 0.61 8.12 -21.36
N TYR A 72 0.75 9.21 -20.62
CA TYR A 72 0.17 10.51 -20.95
C TYR A 72 1.11 11.65 -20.52
N LEU A 73 1.03 12.79 -21.21
CA LEU A 73 1.69 14.03 -20.78
C LEU A 73 0.70 15.19 -20.70
N VAL A 74 0.76 15.97 -19.63
CA VAL A 74 0.03 17.23 -19.47
C VAL A 74 1.04 18.37 -19.43
N LEU A 75 1.00 19.23 -20.44
CA LEU A 75 1.87 20.39 -20.59
C LEU A 75 1.14 21.65 -20.10
N VAL A 76 1.62 22.28 -19.03
CA VAL A 76 1.00 23.48 -18.44
C VAL A 76 1.90 24.70 -18.66
N LEU A 77 1.41 25.69 -19.40
CA LEU A 77 2.13 26.92 -19.75
C LEU A 77 1.39 28.17 -19.26
N HIS A 78 2.14 29.19 -18.83
CA HIS A 78 1.62 30.51 -18.45
C HIS A 78 2.43 31.61 -19.14
N ASN A 79 3.15 32.45 -18.38
CA ASN A 79 3.92 33.58 -18.91
C ASN A 79 5.44 33.34 -18.97
N ARG A 80 5.87 32.09 -18.73
CA ARG A 80 7.26 31.66 -18.81
C ARG A 80 7.39 30.48 -19.77
N TRP A 81 8.46 30.49 -20.56
CA TRP A 81 8.83 29.42 -21.49
C TRP A 81 9.79 28.43 -20.86
N GLY A 82 10.59 28.88 -19.88
CA GLY A 82 11.62 28.10 -19.22
C GLY A 82 13.03 28.50 -19.64
N SER A 83 14.01 27.92 -18.97
CA SER A 83 15.42 28.07 -19.31
C SER A 83 15.82 27.06 -20.40
N PRO A 84 16.71 27.43 -21.33
CA PRO A 84 17.34 26.45 -22.21
C PRO A 84 18.09 25.40 -21.38
N PRO A 85 18.11 24.13 -21.79
CA PRO A 85 19.09 23.18 -21.26
C PRO A 85 20.50 23.66 -21.65
N VAL A 86 21.45 23.70 -20.72
CA VAL A 86 22.86 24.15 -20.96
C VAL A 86 23.66 22.95 -21.51
N GLY A 87 24.57 23.00 -22.50
CA GLY A 87 25.41 24.10 -23.02
C GLY A 87 25.67 24.09 -24.56
N PRO A 88 26.81 24.67 -25.03
CA PRO A 88 26.87 25.41 -26.29
C PRO A 88 27.23 24.55 -27.51
N ASP A 89 26.32 24.49 -28.48
CA ASP A 89 26.70 24.68 -29.88
C ASP A 89 25.51 25.27 -30.65
N GLU A 90 25.63 26.55 -30.98
CA GLU A 90 24.71 27.25 -31.88
C GLU A 90 25.01 26.80 -33.31
N SER A 91 24.45 25.67 -33.74
CA SER A 91 24.08 25.40 -35.15
C SER A 91 23.60 23.97 -35.33
N VAL A 92 22.28 23.78 -35.42
CA VAL A 92 21.51 22.83 -36.26
C VAL A 92 20.04 22.94 -35.80
N GLY A 93 19.08 22.96 -36.72
CA GLY A 93 17.65 23.03 -36.39
C GLY A 93 17.17 21.81 -35.57
N ASP A 94 16.04 21.98 -34.87
CA ASP A 94 15.41 21.05 -33.91
C ASP A 94 16.03 20.99 -32.48
N VAL A 95 16.80 22.01 -32.08
CA VAL A 95 17.24 22.13 -30.68
C VAL A 95 16.11 22.70 -29.82
N PRO A 96 15.76 22.06 -28.68
CA PRO A 96 14.72 22.54 -27.78
C PRO A 96 15.06 23.91 -27.22
N THR A 97 14.09 24.82 -27.29
CA THR A 97 14.26 26.22 -26.89
C THR A 97 14.05 26.45 -25.38
N SER A 98 13.60 25.42 -24.65
CA SER A 98 13.55 25.33 -23.18
C SER A 98 13.44 23.86 -22.76
N GLY A 99 13.69 23.55 -21.48
CA GLY A 99 13.44 22.20 -20.94
C GLY A 99 11.98 21.74 -21.10
N THR A 100 11.02 22.64 -20.95
CA THR A 100 9.60 22.33 -21.20
C THR A 100 9.30 22.02 -22.67
N HIS A 101 10.00 22.68 -23.60
CA HIS A 101 9.89 22.36 -25.03
C HIS A 101 10.50 20.99 -25.33
N GLU A 102 11.61 20.64 -24.68
CA GLU A 102 12.22 19.32 -24.82
C GLU A 102 11.30 18.21 -24.36
N GLU A 103 10.68 18.36 -23.18
CA GLU A 103 9.68 17.42 -22.65
C GLU A 103 8.52 17.19 -23.64
N PHE A 104 8.03 18.26 -24.27
CA PHE A 104 6.99 18.18 -25.30
C PHE A 104 7.45 17.40 -26.54
N LEU A 105 8.63 17.70 -27.07
CA LEU A 105 9.18 17.01 -28.26
C LEU A 105 9.46 15.54 -28.00
N VAL A 106 9.92 15.17 -26.79
CA VAL A 106 10.12 13.77 -26.40
C VAL A 106 8.78 13.04 -26.35
N ALA A 107 7.75 13.66 -25.78
CA ALA A 107 6.43 13.05 -25.71
C ALA A 107 5.76 12.91 -27.10
N GLU A 108 5.89 13.89 -28.00
CA GLU A 108 5.41 13.74 -29.39
C GLU A 108 6.10 12.56 -30.09
N LYS A 109 7.42 12.44 -29.96
CA LYS A 109 8.15 11.28 -30.49
C LYS A 109 7.69 9.94 -29.90
N CYS A 110 7.28 9.93 -28.63
CA CYS A 110 6.74 8.73 -28.00
C CYS A 110 5.34 8.38 -28.51
N CYS A 111 4.47 9.38 -28.78
CA CYS A 111 3.15 9.15 -29.38
C CYS A 111 3.24 8.49 -30.78
N ASP A 112 4.26 8.84 -31.56
CA ASP A 112 4.49 8.29 -32.90
C ASP A 112 5.13 6.88 -32.88
N SER A 113 5.58 6.41 -31.70
CA SER A 113 6.29 5.15 -31.55
C SER A 113 5.38 4.03 -31.06
N VAL A 114 5.42 2.89 -31.75
CA VAL A 114 4.64 1.68 -31.37
C VAL A 114 5.23 1.00 -30.13
N ASP A 115 6.51 1.22 -29.84
CA ASP A 115 7.23 0.58 -28.73
C ASP A 115 7.17 1.39 -27.41
N LYS A 116 6.54 2.56 -27.42
CA LYS A 116 6.44 3.45 -26.25
C LYS A 116 5.00 3.53 -25.75
N PRO A 117 4.78 3.65 -24.43
CA PRO A 117 3.43 3.59 -23.84
C PRO A 117 2.61 4.88 -24.05
N MET A 118 3.22 5.98 -24.50
CA MET A 118 2.59 7.30 -24.61
C MET A 118 1.41 7.30 -25.58
N LYS A 119 0.25 7.74 -25.09
CA LYS A 119 -1.04 7.71 -25.80
C LYS A 119 -1.54 9.09 -26.20
N GLU A 120 -1.29 10.11 -25.38
CA GLU A 120 -1.79 11.47 -25.63
C GLU A 120 -0.95 12.54 -24.90
N VAL A 121 -0.74 13.68 -25.58
CA VAL A 121 -0.17 14.91 -25.02
C VAL A 121 -1.27 15.97 -24.92
N VAL A 122 -1.41 16.61 -23.75
CA VAL A 122 -2.48 17.57 -23.46
C VAL A 122 -1.89 18.94 -23.09
N PRO A 123 -1.88 19.91 -24.02
CA PRO A 123 -1.43 21.27 -23.73
C PRO A 123 -2.52 22.11 -23.05
N LEU A 124 -2.18 22.77 -21.94
CA LEU A 124 -3.02 23.67 -21.15
C LEU A 124 -2.34 25.03 -20.98
N PHE A 125 -3.03 26.11 -21.35
CA PHE A 125 -2.54 27.47 -21.26
C PHE A 125 -3.30 28.28 -20.20
N LYS A 126 -2.58 28.75 -19.19
CA LYS A 126 -3.11 29.70 -18.21
C LYS A 126 -3.27 31.08 -18.84
N ALA A 127 -4.40 31.73 -18.57
CA ALA A 127 -4.70 33.07 -19.06
C ALA A 127 -3.65 34.07 -18.60
N VAL A 128 -3.31 34.98 -19.51
CA VAL A 128 -2.28 36.01 -19.31
C VAL A 128 -2.98 37.37 -19.23
N ASP A 129 -2.52 38.21 -18.32
CA ASP A 129 -3.07 39.56 -18.14
C ASP A 129 -2.98 40.38 -19.44
N PRO A 130 -4.04 41.13 -19.82
CA PRO A 130 -4.02 42.01 -21.00
C PRO A 130 -2.83 42.98 -21.06
N ASP A 131 -2.36 43.48 -19.92
CA ASP A 131 -1.19 44.38 -19.87
C ASP A 131 0.11 43.64 -20.22
N GLN A 132 0.22 42.37 -19.82
CA GLN A 132 1.33 41.50 -20.23
C GLN A 132 1.22 41.09 -21.70
N LEU A 133 0.01 40.99 -22.26
CA LEU A 133 -0.18 40.73 -23.69
C LEU A 133 0.20 41.95 -24.56
N ALA A 134 0.06 43.17 -24.02
CA ALA A 134 0.47 44.40 -24.71
C ALA A 134 2.00 44.55 -24.81
N ASP A 135 2.75 44.10 -23.80
CA ASP A 135 4.22 44.00 -23.83
C ASP A 135 4.73 42.67 -23.23
N PRO A 136 4.74 41.58 -24.03
CA PRO A 136 4.95 40.23 -23.51
C PRO A 136 6.40 39.89 -23.12
N GLY A 137 7.37 40.76 -23.40
CA GLY A 137 8.78 40.40 -23.19
C GLY A 137 9.20 39.12 -23.93
N LYS A 138 10.37 38.56 -23.59
CA LYS A 138 10.97 37.43 -24.33
C LYS A 138 10.28 36.08 -24.06
N GLN A 139 10.01 35.80 -22.78
CA GLN A 139 9.53 34.48 -22.35
C GLN A 139 8.06 34.23 -22.73
N LEU A 140 7.17 35.19 -22.45
CA LEU A 140 5.76 35.05 -22.82
C LEU A 140 5.57 35.13 -24.35
N ARG A 141 6.40 35.87 -25.09
CA ARG A 141 6.39 35.81 -26.56
C ARG A 141 6.65 34.40 -27.09
N GLN A 142 7.60 33.67 -26.52
CA GLN A 142 7.86 32.27 -26.90
C GLN A 142 6.67 31.34 -26.59
N VAL A 143 5.98 31.52 -25.45
CA VAL A 143 4.77 30.76 -25.14
C VAL A 143 3.66 31.06 -26.16
N LEU A 144 3.47 32.33 -26.54
CA LEU A 144 2.47 32.74 -27.53
C LEU A 144 2.80 32.20 -28.92
N ASP A 145 4.06 32.21 -29.32
CA ASP A 145 4.52 31.65 -30.59
C ASP A 145 4.30 30.14 -30.64
N PHE A 146 4.60 29.41 -29.56
CA PHE A 146 4.32 27.98 -29.44
C PHE A 146 2.83 27.67 -29.48
N LYS A 147 2.00 28.43 -28.76
CA LYS A 147 0.55 28.31 -28.79
C LYS A 147 0.01 28.49 -30.22
N LYS A 148 0.52 29.48 -30.94
CA LYS A 148 0.18 29.72 -32.34
C LYS A 148 0.63 28.55 -33.24
N CYS A 149 1.80 27.98 -33.01
CA CYS A 149 2.28 26.80 -33.73
C CYS A 149 1.32 25.61 -33.56
N LEU A 150 0.87 25.32 -32.32
CA LEU A 150 -0.13 24.26 -32.06
C LEU A 150 -1.46 24.54 -32.77
N GLN A 151 -1.91 25.80 -32.80
CA GLN A 151 -3.12 26.22 -33.51
C GLN A 151 -2.99 26.00 -35.03
N ASP A 152 -1.88 26.42 -35.62
CA ASP A 152 -1.63 26.36 -37.05
C ASP A 152 -1.42 24.91 -37.53
N ALA A 153 -0.73 24.09 -36.73
CA ALA A 153 -0.47 22.68 -37.04
C ALA A 153 -1.69 21.78 -36.83
N ARG A 154 -2.67 22.20 -35.99
CA ARG A 154 -3.81 21.37 -35.53
C ARG A 154 -3.39 20.02 -34.95
N SER A 155 -2.14 19.89 -34.49
CA SER A 155 -1.57 18.63 -34.03
C SER A 155 -2.16 18.20 -32.68
N HIS A 156 -2.53 19.16 -31.83
CA HIS A 156 -3.02 18.91 -30.47
C HIS A 156 -4.19 19.83 -30.12
N LEU A 157 -5.24 19.27 -29.50
CA LEU A 157 -6.30 20.06 -28.88
C LEU A 157 -5.79 20.67 -27.58
N TYR A 158 -5.49 21.97 -27.58
CA TYR A 158 -5.13 22.69 -26.36
C TYR A 158 -6.35 23.36 -25.72
N ARG A 159 -6.24 23.69 -24.44
CA ARG A 159 -7.27 24.41 -23.69
C ARG A 159 -6.71 25.56 -22.87
N GLU A 160 -7.58 26.50 -22.53
CA GLU A 160 -7.25 27.66 -21.74
C GLU A 160 -8.02 27.64 -20.42
N PHE A 161 -7.39 28.13 -19.35
CA PHE A 161 -8.01 28.31 -18.04
C PHE A 161 -7.57 29.65 -17.43
N SER A 162 -8.39 30.26 -16.59
CA SER A 162 -8.09 31.52 -15.91
C SER A 162 -7.06 31.37 -14.77
N ASP A 163 -6.85 32.42 -13.97
CA ASP A 163 -6.04 32.33 -12.74
C ASP A 163 -6.79 31.60 -11.59
N ASP A 164 -8.02 31.13 -11.83
CA ASP A 164 -8.77 30.30 -10.88
C ASP A 164 -8.27 28.85 -10.88
N ILE A 165 -7.69 28.43 -9.75
CA ILE A 165 -7.18 27.08 -9.55
C ILE A 165 -8.28 26.01 -9.66
N GLU A 166 -9.53 26.35 -9.32
CA GLU A 166 -10.63 25.41 -9.43
C GLU A 166 -11.02 25.16 -10.90
N GLU A 167 -10.77 26.11 -11.80
CA GLU A 167 -10.90 25.88 -13.23
C GLU A 167 -9.86 24.91 -13.76
N PHE A 168 -8.60 25.05 -13.33
CA PHE A 168 -7.54 24.10 -13.64
C PHE A 168 -7.88 22.69 -13.16
N LYS A 169 -8.32 22.54 -11.90
CA LYS A 169 -8.72 21.23 -11.35
C LYS A 169 -9.85 20.57 -12.15
N ARG A 170 -10.87 21.35 -12.56
CA ARG A 170 -11.96 20.85 -13.40
C ARG A 170 -11.45 20.34 -14.75
N GLU A 171 -10.48 21.00 -15.35
CA GLU A 171 -9.92 20.57 -16.63
C GLU A 171 -9.14 19.25 -16.49
N ILE A 172 -8.31 19.11 -15.46
CA ILE A 172 -7.61 17.85 -15.17
C ILE A 172 -8.59 16.70 -14.92
N ARG A 173 -9.60 16.92 -14.06
CA ARG A 173 -10.64 15.91 -13.77
C ARG A 173 -11.42 15.51 -15.02
N ARG A 174 -11.64 16.44 -15.96
CA ARG A 174 -12.28 16.14 -17.25
C ARG A 174 -11.42 15.22 -18.12
N GLN A 175 -10.11 15.43 -18.16
CA GLN A 175 -9.21 14.56 -18.94
C GLN A 175 -9.14 13.15 -18.35
N LEU A 176 -9.03 13.03 -17.02
CA LEU A 176 -9.01 11.74 -16.34
C LEU A 176 -10.29 10.91 -16.60
N ASN A 177 -11.46 11.55 -16.58
CA ASN A 177 -12.73 10.91 -16.95
C ASN A 177 -12.79 10.46 -18.41
N LYS A 178 -12.14 11.19 -19.32
CA LYS A 178 -12.06 10.82 -20.74
C LYS A 178 -11.23 9.56 -20.90
N TRP A 179 -10.06 9.50 -20.25
CA TRP A 179 -9.18 8.33 -20.30
C TRP A 179 -9.82 7.11 -19.64
N SER A 180 -10.50 7.29 -18.51
CA SER A 180 -11.06 6.17 -17.74
C SER A 180 -12.14 5.38 -18.50
N ARG A 181 -12.99 6.06 -19.25
CA ARG A 181 -14.07 5.42 -20.03
C ARG A 181 -13.56 4.53 -21.16
N GLY A 182 -12.34 4.73 -21.64
CA GLY A 182 -11.80 3.95 -22.74
C GLY A 182 -11.36 2.52 -22.38
N ILE A 183 -11.39 2.12 -21.09
CA ILE A 183 -10.60 0.97 -20.60
C ILE A 183 -11.46 -0.21 -20.04
N ARG A 184 -12.77 -0.04 -19.85
CA ARG A 184 -13.60 -0.87 -18.92
C ARG A 184 -14.29 -2.16 -19.44
N ASP A 185 -14.00 -2.71 -20.61
CA ASP A 185 -14.89 -3.70 -21.28
C ASP A 185 -14.68 -5.23 -21.00
N VAL A 186 -14.09 -5.76 -19.89
CA VAL A 186 -13.78 -7.25 -19.77
C VAL A 186 -13.79 -7.94 -18.34
N GLU A 187 -14.81 -8.79 -18.05
CA GLU A 187 -14.98 -10.07 -17.22
C GLU A 187 -14.82 -10.29 -15.66
N ALA A 188 -15.69 -11.15 -15.06
CA ALA A 188 -15.90 -11.51 -13.61
C ALA A 188 -16.19 -13.02 -13.26
N SER A 189 -16.03 -13.48 -11.97
CA SER A 189 -16.62 -14.73 -11.35
C SER A 189 -16.49 -14.82 -9.77
N GLU A 190 -17.41 -15.54 -9.06
CA GLU A 190 -17.73 -15.52 -7.59
C GLU A 190 -17.03 -16.52 -6.61
N ILE A 191 -16.82 -16.15 -5.31
CA ILE A 191 -16.39 -17.00 -4.14
C ILE A 191 -16.90 -16.42 -2.78
N GLN A 192 -17.39 -17.22 -1.81
CA GLN A 192 -17.70 -16.79 -0.41
C GLN A 192 -16.46 -16.33 0.39
N GLU A 193 -16.58 -15.36 1.32
CA GLU A 193 -15.41 -14.69 1.94
C GLU A 193 -14.99 -15.25 3.30
N PRO A 194 -13.93 -16.09 3.35
CA PRO A 194 -13.25 -16.38 4.61
C PRO A 194 -12.49 -15.14 5.11
N SER A 195 -12.26 -15.06 6.42
CA SER A 195 -11.35 -14.05 6.98
C SER A 195 -9.94 -14.23 6.41
N ILE A 196 -9.22 -13.12 6.15
CA ILE A 196 -7.82 -13.17 5.71
C ILE A 196 -7.01 -14.04 6.68
N PRO A 197 -6.29 -15.05 6.21
CA PRO A 197 -5.47 -15.89 7.06
C PRO A 197 -4.41 -15.04 7.75
N PRO A 198 -4.21 -15.18 9.08
CA PRO A 198 -3.20 -14.42 9.79
C PRO A 198 -1.78 -14.78 9.30
N THR A 199 -1.04 -13.76 8.88
CA THR A 199 0.37 -13.82 8.47
C THR A 199 1.28 -13.28 9.58
N GLU A 200 2.46 -13.89 9.77
CA GLU A 200 3.46 -13.42 10.74
C GLU A 200 4.64 -12.73 10.05
N VAL A 201 4.85 -11.45 10.36
CA VAL A 201 6.01 -10.66 9.93
C VAL A 201 7.22 -10.90 10.84
N SER A 202 8.42 -10.82 10.28
CA SER A 202 9.67 -11.00 11.02
C SER A 202 10.25 -9.66 11.46
N TYR A 203 10.49 -9.48 12.77
CA TYR A 203 11.16 -8.30 13.32
C TYR A 203 12.65 -8.56 13.53
N VAL A 204 13.47 -7.49 13.45
CA VAL A 204 14.89 -7.53 13.78
C VAL A 204 15.08 -7.04 15.22
N ASN A 205 15.80 -7.81 16.04
CA ASN A 205 16.22 -7.34 17.35
C ASN A 205 17.41 -6.36 17.20
N PRO A 206 17.38 -5.18 17.85
CA PRO A 206 18.49 -4.24 17.77
C PRO A 206 19.76 -4.82 18.40
N PRO A 207 20.97 -4.43 17.93
CA PRO A 207 22.22 -4.84 18.56
C PRO A 207 22.25 -4.39 20.03
N VAL A 208 22.80 -5.25 20.90
CA VAL A 208 22.96 -4.93 22.32
C VAL A 208 24.00 -3.80 22.46
N ASP A 209 23.55 -2.58 22.80
CA ASP A 209 24.43 -1.45 23.11
C ASP A 209 24.79 -1.46 24.61
N PRO A 210 26.06 -1.72 24.98
CA PRO A 210 26.50 -1.74 26.38
C PRO A 210 26.46 -0.35 27.07
N ASN A 211 26.19 0.75 26.36
CA ASN A 211 26.03 2.09 26.94
C ASN A 211 24.57 2.50 27.20
N SER A 212 23.58 1.62 27.00
CA SER A 212 22.15 1.96 27.03
C SER A 212 21.51 2.09 28.43
N GLU A 213 22.28 1.99 29.52
CA GLU A 213 21.72 1.74 30.87
C GLU A 213 20.80 2.88 31.37
N LEU A 214 21.07 4.15 31.01
CA LEU A 214 20.30 5.29 31.56
C LEU A 214 18.90 5.48 30.92
N ASN A 215 18.78 5.28 29.60
CA ASN A 215 17.50 5.40 28.87
C ASN A 215 16.70 4.09 28.85
N SER A 216 17.36 2.94 29.07
CA SER A 216 16.69 1.65 29.17
C SER A 216 15.55 1.66 30.19
N ASN A 217 15.71 2.39 31.30
CA ASN A 217 14.71 2.50 32.34
C ASN A 217 13.47 3.31 31.90
N VAL A 218 13.67 4.44 31.20
CA VAL A 218 12.56 5.28 30.72
C VAL A 218 11.79 4.57 29.61
N VAL A 219 12.52 3.92 28.69
CA VAL A 219 11.92 3.13 27.60
C VAL A 219 11.18 1.90 28.15
N SER A 220 11.76 1.19 29.12
CA SER A 220 11.10 0.06 29.78
C SER A 220 9.86 0.49 30.56
N GLU A 221 9.90 1.66 31.21
CA GLU A 221 8.74 2.25 31.86
C GLU A 221 7.65 2.59 30.83
N ALA A 222 8.02 3.19 29.70
CA ALA A 222 7.11 3.48 28.59
C ALA A 222 6.44 2.21 28.03
N GLU A 223 7.22 1.14 27.81
CA GLU A 223 6.72 -0.15 27.35
C GLU A 223 5.79 -0.82 28.38
N ARG A 224 6.11 -0.73 29.67
CA ARG A 224 5.23 -1.21 30.74
C ARG A 224 3.91 -0.43 30.76
N LEU A 225 3.96 0.90 30.66
CA LEU A 225 2.77 1.75 30.60
C LEU A 225 1.93 1.42 29.36
N ALA A 226 2.56 1.18 28.22
CA ALA A 226 1.87 0.75 27.00
C ALA A 226 1.19 -0.62 27.20
N GLY A 227 1.87 -1.58 27.84
CA GLY A 227 1.32 -2.88 28.20
C GLY A 227 0.15 -2.82 29.19
N GLU A 228 0.13 -1.80 30.06
CA GLU A 228 -0.98 -1.50 30.97
C GLU A 228 -2.14 -0.73 30.29
N GLY A 229 -2.02 -0.39 29.00
CA GLY A 229 -3.03 0.36 28.24
C GLY A 229 -3.00 1.87 28.49
N LYS A 230 -1.98 2.40 29.21
CA LYS A 230 -1.80 3.83 29.48
C LYS A 230 -1.06 4.52 28.34
N LEU A 231 -1.68 4.55 27.16
CA LEU A 231 -1.02 4.94 25.91
C LEU A 231 -0.49 6.38 25.90
N VAL A 232 -1.20 7.33 26.52
CA VAL A 232 -0.78 8.74 26.59
C VAL A 232 0.47 8.89 27.46
N GLU A 233 0.46 8.30 28.67
CA GLU A 233 1.63 8.31 29.56
C GLU A 233 2.82 7.58 28.92
N ALA A 234 2.57 6.47 28.23
CA ALA A 234 3.60 5.75 27.50
C ALA A 234 4.23 6.61 26.39
N GLU A 235 3.42 7.31 25.61
CA GLU A 235 3.88 8.22 24.55
C GLU A 235 4.72 9.37 25.12
N GLU A 236 4.28 10.00 26.21
CA GLU A 236 5.05 11.05 26.89
C GLU A 236 6.42 10.52 27.35
N ARG A 237 6.48 9.30 27.87
CA ARG A 237 7.75 8.67 28.29
C ARG A 237 8.64 8.32 27.12
N PHE A 238 8.11 7.75 26.04
CA PHE A 238 8.88 7.53 24.81
C PHE A 238 9.41 8.84 24.23
N ALA A 239 8.57 9.88 24.16
CA ALA A 239 8.96 11.20 23.68
C ALA A 239 10.08 11.80 24.56
N SER A 240 10.00 11.63 25.88
CA SER A 240 11.06 12.08 26.80
C SER A 240 12.39 11.34 26.60
N ALA A 241 12.34 10.06 26.22
CA ALA A 241 13.52 9.23 26.00
C ALA A 241 14.29 9.59 24.72
N VAL A 242 13.64 10.26 23.76
CA VAL A 242 14.24 10.66 22.48
C VAL A 242 14.71 12.11 22.45
N VAL A 243 14.42 12.91 23.49
CA VAL A 243 14.81 14.32 23.59
C VAL A 243 16.23 14.45 24.18
N GLY A 244 17.16 15.05 23.43
CA GLY A 244 18.45 15.56 23.95
C GLY A 244 19.72 14.76 23.60
N ARG A 245 19.62 13.46 23.27
CA ARG A 245 20.75 12.65 22.74
C ARG A 245 20.27 11.66 21.67
N ALA A 246 21.15 11.32 20.73
CA ALA A 246 20.91 10.37 19.64
C ALA A 246 20.97 8.91 20.13
N ASP A 247 20.02 8.51 20.98
CA ASP A 247 19.83 7.10 21.35
C ASP A 247 18.97 6.41 20.28
N LEU A 248 19.64 5.74 19.35
CA LEU A 248 19.01 5.07 18.21
C LEU A 248 18.02 3.98 18.65
N ASN A 249 18.30 3.29 19.76
CA ASN A 249 17.42 2.25 20.28
C ASN A 249 16.14 2.83 20.89
N ALA A 250 16.24 3.92 21.64
CA ALA A 250 15.07 4.63 22.16
C ALA A 250 14.20 5.18 21.03
N ILE A 251 14.81 5.80 20.01
CA ILE A 251 14.11 6.29 18.82
C ILE A 251 13.42 5.13 18.10
N ASN A 252 14.14 4.03 17.85
CA ASN A 252 13.59 2.86 17.18
C ASN A 252 12.38 2.25 17.92
N ARG A 253 12.48 2.09 19.25
CA ARG A 253 11.38 1.58 20.08
C ARG A 253 10.17 2.52 20.10
N PHE A 254 10.39 3.83 20.05
CA PHE A 254 9.29 4.78 19.88
C PHE A 254 8.61 4.63 18.52
N GLY A 255 9.39 4.42 17.45
CA GLY A 255 8.86 4.12 16.12
C GLY A 255 7.98 2.87 16.12
N HIS A 256 8.41 1.79 16.80
CA HIS A 256 7.60 0.58 16.97
C HIS A 256 6.30 0.84 17.73
N PHE A 257 6.35 1.63 18.80
CA PHE A 257 5.16 2.03 19.55
C PHE A 257 4.17 2.78 18.66
N LEU A 258 4.63 3.78 17.90
CA LEU A 258 3.80 4.56 16.96
C LEU A 258 3.22 3.68 15.86
N SER A 259 4.00 2.75 15.32
CA SER A 259 3.56 1.79 14.30
C SER A 259 2.45 0.89 14.84
N ARG A 260 2.58 0.37 16.08
CA ARG A 260 1.53 -0.42 16.74
C ARG A 260 0.24 0.35 16.99
N LEU A 261 0.31 1.68 17.14
CA LEU A 261 -0.85 2.56 17.22
C LEU A 261 -1.46 2.92 15.86
N GLY A 262 -0.89 2.43 14.75
CA GLY A 262 -1.32 2.79 13.40
C GLY A 262 -0.88 4.19 12.96
N ARG A 263 -0.03 4.88 13.73
CA ARG A 263 0.52 6.22 13.41
C ARG A 263 1.71 6.10 12.46
N LEU A 264 1.47 5.49 11.31
CA LEU A 264 2.48 5.07 10.34
C LEU A 264 3.38 6.21 9.86
N SER A 265 2.82 7.40 9.61
CA SER A 265 3.58 8.58 9.19
C SER A 265 4.56 9.09 10.25
N GLN A 266 4.20 8.99 11.52
CA GLN A 266 5.11 9.39 12.60
C GLN A 266 6.15 8.31 12.88
N ALA A 267 5.76 7.03 12.77
CA ALA A 267 6.70 5.93 12.82
C ALA A 267 7.77 6.04 11.71
N GLN A 268 7.36 6.42 10.49
CA GLN A 268 8.28 6.68 9.37
C GLN A 268 9.30 7.76 9.72
N ILE A 269 8.84 8.94 10.17
CA ILE A 269 9.73 10.05 10.59
C ILE A 269 10.72 9.56 11.65
N THR A 270 10.26 8.71 12.56
CA THR A 270 11.08 8.17 13.64
C THR A 270 12.15 7.20 13.10
N TYR A 271 11.81 6.30 12.17
CA TYR A 271 12.78 5.40 11.55
C TYR A 271 13.74 6.11 10.59
N GLU A 272 13.28 7.09 9.81
CA GLU A 272 14.14 7.97 9.00
C GLU A 272 15.13 8.71 9.90
N ARG A 273 14.71 9.12 11.10
CA ARG A 273 15.62 9.73 12.07
C ARG A 273 16.69 8.76 12.58
N VAL A 274 16.36 7.48 12.77
CA VAL A 274 17.37 6.44 13.07
C VAL A 274 18.35 6.34 11.90
N LEU A 275 17.86 6.30 10.66
CA LEU A 275 18.67 6.20 9.45
C LEU A 275 19.63 7.39 9.27
N GLU A 276 19.17 8.61 9.56
CA GLU A 276 19.98 9.84 9.52
C GLU A 276 21.09 9.87 10.58
N LEU A 277 20.79 9.40 11.79
CA LEU A 277 21.69 9.45 12.94
C LEU A 277 22.61 8.23 13.04
N ALA A 278 22.32 7.15 12.31
CA ALA A 278 23.10 5.92 12.32
C ALA A 278 24.53 6.15 11.83
N THR A 279 25.50 5.86 12.71
CA THR A 279 26.94 5.96 12.39
C THR A 279 27.54 4.64 11.93
N ASP A 280 26.91 3.50 12.26
CA ASP A 280 27.23 2.19 11.73
C ASP A 280 26.11 1.66 10.82
N ASP A 281 26.51 0.81 9.87
CA ASP A 281 25.59 0.23 8.89
C ASP A 281 24.57 -0.72 9.53
N GLY A 282 24.84 -1.22 10.74
CA GLY A 282 23.92 -2.07 11.46
C GLY A 282 22.61 -1.37 11.83
N TRP A 283 22.69 -0.15 12.35
CA TRP A 283 21.49 0.65 12.61
C TRP A 283 20.79 1.12 11.33
N LYS A 284 21.53 1.30 10.22
CA LYS A 284 20.92 1.60 8.92
C LYS A 284 20.07 0.44 8.42
N ALA A 285 20.57 -0.81 8.51
CA ALA A 285 19.80 -1.99 8.15
C ALA A 285 18.50 -2.08 8.94
N ILE A 286 18.56 -1.93 10.27
CA ILE A 286 17.38 -1.96 11.14
C ILE A 286 16.37 -0.87 10.76
N ALA A 287 16.82 0.36 10.53
CA ALA A 287 15.94 1.45 10.13
C ALA A 287 15.26 1.17 8.78
N LEU A 288 16.01 0.65 7.81
CA LEU A 288 15.49 0.27 6.49
C LEU A 288 14.47 -0.87 6.61
N GLY A 289 14.77 -1.94 7.35
CA GLY A 289 13.81 -3.03 7.58
C GLY A 289 12.51 -2.55 8.24
N ASN A 290 12.60 -1.61 9.18
CA ASN A 290 11.43 -1.03 9.84
C ASN A 290 10.63 -0.08 8.92
N LEU A 291 11.29 0.66 8.03
CA LEU A 291 10.63 1.41 6.96
C LEU A 291 9.94 0.46 5.98
N GLY A 292 10.56 -0.67 5.65
CA GLY A 292 9.98 -1.73 4.82
C GLY A 292 8.67 -2.26 5.41
N LEU A 293 8.66 -2.60 6.70
CA LEU A 293 7.45 -3.02 7.40
C LEU A 293 6.37 -1.93 7.44
N ASN A 294 6.77 -0.66 7.57
CA ASN A 294 5.84 0.47 7.59
C ASN A 294 5.16 0.65 6.21
N GLU A 295 5.93 0.60 5.13
CA GLU A 295 5.40 0.64 3.76
C GLU A 295 4.55 -0.58 3.43
N TRP A 296 4.94 -1.77 3.89
CA TRP A 296 4.11 -2.97 3.77
C TRP A 296 2.76 -2.77 4.45
N THR A 297 2.74 -2.20 5.66
CA THR A 297 1.49 -1.90 6.39
C THR A 297 0.62 -0.88 5.65
N ARG A 298 1.21 0.00 4.84
CA ARG A 298 0.49 0.94 3.96
C ARG A 298 0.00 0.32 2.65
N GLY A 299 0.41 -0.91 2.33
CA GLY A 299 0.15 -1.55 1.05
C GLY A 299 1.12 -1.16 -0.07
N ASN A 300 2.16 -0.37 0.22
CA ASN A 300 3.18 0.05 -0.75
C ASN A 300 4.24 -1.05 -0.91
N LEU A 301 3.87 -2.15 -1.58
CA LEU A 301 4.71 -3.34 -1.70
C LEU A 301 6.05 -3.08 -2.40
N ASP A 302 6.08 -2.20 -3.41
CA ASP A 302 7.31 -1.85 -4.13
C ASP A 302 8.33 -1.12 -3.24
N ALA A 303 7.84 -0.17 -2.42
CA ALA A 303 8.69 0.53 -1.48
C ALA A 303 9.15 -0.39 -0.34
N ALA A 304 8.25 -1.26 0.15
CA ALA A 304 8.59 -2.27 1.14
C ALA A 304 9.70 -3.19 0.65
N GLU A 305 9.62 -3.65 -0.61
CA GLU A 305 10.63 -4.50 -1.22
C GLU A 305 11.98 -3.79 -1.36
N ASP A 306 12.00 -2.53 -1.84
CA ASP A 306 13.24 -1.75 -1.93
C ASP A 306 13.94 -1.64 -0.58
N TYR A 307 13.18 -1.27 0.46
CA TYR A 307 13.70 -1.15 1.81
C TYR A 307 14.28 -2.47 2.34
N HIS A 308 13.55 -3.58 2.19
CA HIS A 308 14.04 -4.88 2.64
C HIS A 308 15.23 -5.40 1.81
N LYS A 309 15.29 -5.15 0.50
CA LYS A 309 16.47 -5.49 -0.31
C LYS A 309 17.71 -4.70 0.09
N ARG A 310 17.55 -3.41 0.39
CA ARG A 310 18.63 -2.55 0.87
C ARG A 310 19.10 -2.96 2.26
N SER A 311 18.17 -3.27 3.16
CA SER A 311 18.48 -3.84 4.47
C SER A 311 19.25 -5.16 4.34
N LEU A 312 18.75 -6.09 3.53
CA LEU A 312 19.35 -7.40 3.30
C LEU A 312 20.79 -7.28 2.77
N ALA A 313 21.03 -6.40 1.80
CA ALA A 313 22.37 -6.16 1.25
C ALA A 313 23.37 -5.70 2.33
N ILE A 314 22.90 -4.85 3.27
CA ILE A 314 23.72 -4.42 4.40
C ILE A 314 23.95 -5.58 5.37
N GLU A 315 22.91 -6.32 5.77
CA GLU A 315 23.03 -7.46 6.68
C GLU A 315 23.96 -8.56 6.12
N GLU A 316 23.93 -8.78 4.80
CA GLU A 316 24.85 -9.66 4.08
C GLU A 316 26.31 -9.15 4.17
N SER A 317 26.53 -7.86 3.94
CA SER A 317 27.86 -7.25 4.03
C SER A 317 28.45 -7.33 5.45
N LEU A 318 27.58 -7.27 6.47
CA LEU A 318 27.96 -7.36 7.88
C LEU A 318 28.02 -8.80 8.40
N GLY A 319 27.58 -9.77 7.60
CA GLY A 319 27.48 -11.18 8.00
C GLY A 319 26.46 -11.46 9.10
N ARG A 320 25.49 -10.56 9.32
CA ARG A 320 24.49 -10.61 10.39
C ARG A 320 23.31 -11.50 9.99
N LYS A 321 23.48 -12.78 10.25
CA LYS A 321 22.53 -13.84 9.83
C LYS A 321 21.11 -13.65 10.35
N GLU A 322 20.92 -13.12 11.57
CA GLU A 322 19.59 -12.86 12.11
C GLU A 322 18.81 -11.82 11.30
N GLY A 323 19.44 -10.69 10.94
CA GLY A 323 18.82 -9.66 10.09
C GLY A 323 18.52 -10.18 8.69
N MET A 324 19.46 -10.94 8.11
CA MET A 324 19.24 -11.60 6.81
C MET A 324 18.00 -12.51 6.82
N ALA A 325 17.81 -13.32 7.87
CA ALA A 325 16.64 -14.20 7.97
C ALA A 325 15.33 -13.39 8.02
N SER A 326 15.31 -12.31 8.80
CA SER A 326 14.11 -11.45 8.90
C SER A 326 13.78 -10.76 7.58
N ASP A 327 14.77 -10.17 6.89
CA ASP A 327 14.53 -9.51 5.59
C ASP A 327 14.11 -10.50 4.51
N LEU A 328 14.72 -11.69 4.44
CA LEU A 328 14.29 -12.75 3.53
C LEU A 328 12.86 -13.19 3.84
N GLY A 329 12.50 -13.34 5.11
CA GLY A 329 11.13 -13.67 5.52
C GLY A 329 10.12 -12.65 5.03
N ASN A 330 10.40 -11.36 5.22
CA ASN A 330 9.53 -10.26 4.81
C ASN A 330 9.45 -10.11 3.28
N LEU A 331 10.56 -10.31 2.56
CA LEU A 331 10.54 -10.38 1.08
C LEU A 331 9.68 -11.54 0.58
N GLY A 332 9.72 -12.68 1.27
CA GLY A 332 8.85 -13.82 0.98
C GLY A 332 7.37 -13.46 1.08
N LEU A 333 6.98 -12.72 2.12
CA LEU A 333 5.61 -12.23 2.28
C LEU A 333 5.20 -11.20 1.22
N ILE A 334 6.12 -10.33 0.81
CA ILE A 334 5.85 -9.37 -0.27
C ILE A 334 5.58 -10.10 -1.59
N GLU A 335 6.41 -11.09 -1.94
CA GLU A 335 6.21 -11.89 -3.14
C GLU A 335 4.93 -12.73 -3.07
N GLN A 336 4.58 -13.26 -1.89
CA GLN A 336 3.30 -13.92 -1.66
C GLN A 336 2.12 -12.99 -1.98
N MET A 337 2.16 -11.75 -1.46
CA MET A 337 1.10 -10.76 -1.69
C MET A 337 0.97 -10.37 -3.16
N ARG A 338 2.05 -10.45 -3.94
CA ARG A 338 2.03 -10.25 -5.40
C ARG A 338 1.57 -11.48 -6.18
N GLY A 339 1.39 -12.63 -5.53
CA GLY A 339 1.06 -13.91 -6.16
C GLY A 339 2.26 -14.66 -6.74
N ASN A 340 3.48 -14.19 -6.51
CA ASN A 340 4.72 -14.82 -6.96
C ASN A 340 5.12 -15.94 -5.98
N LEU A 341 4.31 -16.99 -5.91
CA LEU A 341 4.41 -18.02 -4.87
C LEU A 341 5.75 -18.79 -4.88
N ASP A 342 6.35 -19.00 -6.04
CA ASP A 342 7.65 -19.69 -6.16
C ASP A 342 8.79 -18.84 -5.60
N ALA A 343 8.79 -17.54 -5.88
CA ALA A 343 9.76 -16.60 -5.32
C ALA A 343 9.57 -16.46 -3.80
N ALA A 344 8.31 -16.40 -3.35
CA ALA A 344 7.98 -16.37 -1.93
C ALA A 344 8.53 -17.59 -1.18
N GLU A 345 8.30 -18.80 -1.72
CA GLU A 345 8.82 -20.03 -1.15
C GLU A 345 10.36 -20.03 -1.08
N GLU A 346 11.05 -19.58 -2.14
CA GLU A 346 12.51 -19.51 -2.14
C GLU A 346 13.04 -18.63 -1.00
N TYR A 347 12.48 -17.43 -0.85
CA TYR A 347 12.85 -16.50 0.21
C TYR A 347 12.60 -17.08 1.61
N LEU A 348 11.41 -17.66 1.84
CA LEU A 348 11.04 -18.27 3.11
C LEU A 348 11.92 -19.49 3.45
N MET A 349 12.25 -20.33 2.48
CA MET A 349 13.14 -21.47 2.66
C MET A 349 14.57 -21.04 3.01
N ARG A 350 15.08 -19.99 2.37
CA ARG A 350 16.40 -19.40 2.71
C ARG A 350 16.40 -18.83 4.13
N SER A 351 15.34 -18.11 4.51
CA SER A 351 15.18 -17.61 5.88
C SER A 351 15.15 -18.75 6.91
N LEU A 352 14.32 -19.78 6.67
CA LEU A 352 14.19 -20.96 7.52
C LEU A 352 15.53 -21.72 7.67
N ALA A 353 16.31 -21.83 6.60
CA ALA A 353 17.63 -22.46 6.64
C ALA A 353 18.60 -21.68 7.55
N ILE A 354 18.55 -20.35 7.51
CA ILE A 354 19.35 -19.50 8.40
C ILE A 354 18.90 -19.67 9.85
N ASP A 355 17.60 -19.56 10.13
CA ASP A 355 17.09 -19.71 11.50
C ASP A 355 17.39 -21.10 12.08
N LYS A 356 17.32 -22.15 11.26
CA LYS A 356 17.74 -23.50 11.65
C LYS A 356 19.23 -23.57 11.98
N SER A 357 20.09 -22.89 11.22
CA SER A 357 21.53 -22.85 11.47
C SER A 357 21.88 -22.09 12.76
N LEU A 358 21.08 -21.08 13.11
CA LEU A 358 21.23 -20.29 14.34
C LEU A 358 20.52 -20.92 15.55
N GLY A 359 19.69 -21.94 15.34
CA GLY A 359 18.83 -22.51 16.38
C GLY A 359 17.69 -21.59 16.83
N ARG A 360 17.32 -20.58 16.02
CA ARG A 360 16.26 -19.61 16.31
C ARG A 360 14.88 -20.24 16.11
N LYS A 361 14.39 -20.91 17.15
CA LYS A 361 13.10 -21.63 17.12
C LYS A 361 11.92 -20.74 16.75
N GLU A 362 11.87 -19.52 17.27
CA GLU A 362 10.85 -18.53 16.91
C GLU A 362 10.84 -18.24 15.41
N GLY A 363 12.00 -17.87 14.83
CA GLY A 363 12.09 -17.61 13.40
C GLY A 363 11.70 -18.83 12.57
N MET A 364 12.11 -20.04 12.99
CA MET A 364 11.67 -21.28 12.34
C MET A 364 10.14 -21.45 12.34
N ALA A 365 9.46 -21.15 13.44
CA ALA A 365 8.01 -21.27 13.53
C ALA A 365 7.30 -20.28 12.60
N ILE A 366 7.77 -19.04 12.56
CA ILE A 366 7.26 -17.99 11.66
C ILE A 366 7.39 -18.43 10.20
N GLN A 367 8.59 -18.83 9.76
CA GLN A 367 8.80 -19.22 8.35
C GLN A 367 8.02 -20.48 7.98
N LEU A 368 7.90 -21.46 8.89
CA LEU A 368 7.05 -22.63 8.66
C LEU A 368 5.58 -22.24 8.52
N GLY A 369 5.08 -21.33 9.35
CA GLY A 369 3.70 -20.82 9.22
C GLY A 369 3.47 -20.14 7.87
N ASN A 370 4.41 -19.30 7.43
CA ASN A 370 4.31 -18.60 6.16
C ASN A 370 4.42 -19.56 4.95
N LEU A 371 5.27 -20.58 5.01
CA LEU A 371 5.31 -21.65 4.01
C LEU A 371 3.98 -22.43 3.95
N GLY A 372 3.33 -22.63 5.11
CA GLY A 372 1.98 -23.18 5.17
C GLY A 372 0.99 -22.35 4.35
N LEU A 373 1.02 -21.01 4.48
CA LEU A 373 0.16 -20.11 3.70
C LEU A 373 0.43 -20.20 2.19
N ILE A 374 1.69 -20.36 1.77
CA ILE A 374 2.02 -20.56 0.35
C ILE A 374 1.36 -21.83 -0.18
N GLU A 375 1.48 -22.94 0.54
CA GLU A 375 0.88 -24.21 0.14
C GLU A 375 -0.66 -24.15 0.16
N GLN A 376 -1.27 -23.43 1.12
CA GLN A 376 -2.72 -23.19 1.09
C GLN A 376 -3.12 -22.43 -0.18
N THR A 377 -2.37 -21.40 -0.54
CA THR A 377 -2.66 -20.58 -1.74
C THR A 377 -2.53 -21.41 -3.02
N ARG A 378 -1.62 -22.40 -3.05
CA ARG A 378 -1.49 -23.38 -4.16
C ARG A 378 -2.57 -24.46 -4.15
N GLY A 379 -3.36 -24.58 -3.08
CA GLY A 379 -4.33 -25.65 -2.88
C GLY A 379 -3.73 -26.97 -2.37
N ASN A 380 -2.46 -26.98 -1.99
CA ASN A 380 -1.75 -28.15 -1.45
C ASN A 380 -2.03 -28.32 0.05
N LEU A 381 -3.27 -28.65 0.40
CA LEU A 381 -3.75 -28.65 1.78
C LEU A 381 -2.97 -29.58 2.73
N ASP A 382 -2.49 -30.74 2.25
CA ASP A 382 -1.71 -31.67 3.06
C ASP A 382 -0.32 -31.10 3.43
N ALA A 383 0.33 -30.42 2.48
CA ALA A 383 1.62 -29.78 2.72
C ALA A 383 1.46 -28.57 3.64
N ALA A 384 0.42 -27.78 3.44
CA ALA A 384 0.07 -26.67 4.32
C ALA A 384 -0.15 -27.13 5.77
N GLU A 385 -0.90 -28.22 5.96
CA GLU A 385 -1.16 -28.78 7.28
C GLU A 385 0.12 -29.24 7.98
N ASP A 386 1.05 -29.91 7.28
CA ASP A 386 2.36 -30.29 7.85
C ASP A 386 3.12 -29.06 8.36
N TYR A 387 3.20 -28.02 7.53
CA TYR A 387 3.88 -26.78 7.88
C TYR A 387 3.27 -26.10 9.10
N HIS A 388 1.95 -25.93 9.14
CA HIS A 388 1.26 -25.32 10.28
C HIS A 388 1.37 -26.18 11.55
N LYS A 389 1.29 -27.51 11.47
CA LYS A 389 1.48 -28.40 12.63
C LYS A 389 2.90 -28.31 13.19
N ARG A 390 3.91 -28.25 12.32
CA ARG A 390 5.31 -28.09 12.75
C ARG A 390 5.55 -26.71 13.38
N SER A 391 4.96 -25.65 12.82
CA SER A 391 4.99 -24.32 13.42
C SER A 391 4.32 -24.32 14.80
N LEU A 392 3.10 -24.86 14.90
CA LEU A 392 2.33 -24.97 16.14
C LEU A 392 3.10 -25.72 17.24
N ALA A 393 3.73 -26.85 16.90
CA ALA A 393 4.52 -27.62 17.85
C ALA A 393 5.72 -26.81 18.41
N ILE A 394 6.33 -25.95 17.59
CA ILE A 394 7.40 -25.06 18.06
C ILE A 394 6.82 -23.96 18.95
N GLU A 395 5.74 -23.30 18.54
CA GLU A 395 5.07 -22.26 19.33
C GLU A 395 4.62 -22.79 20.70
N GLU A 396 4.09 -24.01 20.77
CA GLU A 396 3.75 -24.72 22.00
C GLU A 396 4.98 -24.97 22.88
N SER A 397 6.09 -25.43 22.29
CA SER A 397 7.35 -25.66 23.02
C SER A 397 7.95 -24.37 23.60
N LEU A 398 7.69 -23.23 22.95
CA LEU A 398 8.12 -21.91 23.40
C LEU A 398 7.11 -21.23 24.34
N GLY A 399 5.91 -21.79 24.50
CA GLY A 399 4.82 -21.17 25.25
C GLY A 399 4.26 -19.89 24.60
N ARG A 400 4.50 -19.70 23.30
CA ARG A 400 4.11 -18.51 22.55
C ARG A 400 2.66 -18.60 22.10
N LYS A 401 1.76 -18.17 22.99
CA LYS A 401 0.31 -18.23 22.77
C LYS A 401 -0.16 -17.51 21.50
N GLU A 402 0.47 -16.40 21.13
CA GLU A 402 0.10 -15.65 19.94
C GLU A 402 0.25 -16.48 18.66
N GLY A 403 1.42 -17.08 18.44
CA GLY A 403 1.66 -17.94 17.29
C GLY A 403 0.82 -19.22 17.35
N MET A 404 0.60 -19.80 18.53
CA MET A 404 -0.35 -20.92 18.68
C MET A 404 -1.75 -20.58 18.15
N ALA A 405 -2.28 -19.39 18.48
CA ALA A 405 -3.59 -18.97 18.00
C ALA A 405 -3.63 -18.78 16.48
N ILE A 406 -2.54 -18.25 15.90
CA ILE A 406 -2.40 -18.05 14.45
C ILE A 406 -2.41 -19.39 13.73
N GLN A 407 -1.55 -20.33 14.14
CA GLN A 407 -1.45 -21.65 13.49
C GLN A 407 -2.74 -22.47 13.65
N LEU A 408 -3.40 -22.41 14.81
CA LEU A 408 -4.72 -23.03 15.00
C LEU A 408 -5.79 -22.42 14.08
N GLY A 409 -5.76 -21.11 13.87
CA GLY A 409 -6.67 -20.45 12.93
C GLY A 409 -6.47 -20.94 11.50
N ASN A 410 -5.21 -21.05 11.05
CA ASN A 410 -4.87 -21.53 9.70
C ASN A 410 -5.23 -23.01 9.51
N LEU A 411 -4.99 -23.86 10.52
CA LEU A 411 -5.45 -25.25 10.51
C LEU A 411 -6.97 -25.35 10.42
N GLY A 412 -7.72 -24.46 11.09
CA GLY A 412 -9.17 -24.39 10.97
C GLY A 412 -9.64 -24.14 9.54
N LEU A 413 -9.00 -23.19 8.83
CA LEU A 413 -9.29 -22.90 7.43
C LEU A 413 -8.98 -24.09 6.50
N ILE A 414 -7.94 -24.87 6.78
CA ILE A 414 -7.62 -26.09 6.02
C ILE A 414 -8.74 -27.13 6.19
N GLU A 415 -9.19 -27.36 7.43
CA GLU A 415 -10.26 -28.30 7.71
C GLU A 415 -11.61 -27.84 7.12
N GLU A 416 -11.88 -26.53 7.11
CA GLU A 416 -13.04 -25.95 6.42
C GLU A 416 -13.00 -26.24 4.91
N THR A 417 -11.84 -26.01 4.27
CA THR A 417 -11.65 -26.28 2.84
C THR A 417 -11.85 -27.75 2.50
N ARG A 418 -11.53 -28.67 3.43
CA ARG A 418 -11.77 -30.11 3.29
C ARG A 418 -13.21 -30.53 3.59
N GLY A 419 -14.04 -29.63 4.13
CA GLY A 419 -15.40 -29.92 4.59
C GLY A 419 -15.48 -30.59 5.97
N ASN A 420 -14.37 -30.67 6.71
CA ASN A 420 -14.31 -31.25 8.04
C ASN A 420 -14.73 -30.21 9.11
N LEU A 421 -16.00 -29.82 9.08
CA LEU A 421 -16.53 -28.69 9.87
C LEU A 421 -16.33 -28.85 11.38
N ASP A 422 -16.41 -30.07 11.92
CA ASP A 422 -16.19 -30.32 13.36
C ASP A 422 -14.73 -30.08 13.78
N ALA A 423 -13.76 -30.46 12.93
CA ALA A 423 -12.35 -30.23 13.17
C ALA A 423 -12.01 -28.74 13.02
N ALA A 424 -12.58 -28.07 12.00
CA ALA A 424 -12.44 -26.64 11.80
C ALA A 424 -12.96 -25.85 13.02
N GLU A 425 -14.13 -26.22 13.55
CA GLU A 425 -14.72 -25.58 14.72
C GLU A 425 -13.84 -25.72 15.97
N ASP A 426 -13.26 -26.91 16.24
CA ASP A 426 -12.33 -27.10 17.36
C ASP A 426 -11.12 -26.17 17.24
N CYS A 427 -10.50 -26.13 16.05
CA CYS A 427 -9.36 -25.27 15.76
C CYS A 427 -9.69 -23.78 15.99
N HIS A 428 -10.81 -23.28 15.44
CA HIS A 428 -11.22 -21.89 15.60
C HIS A 428 -11.60 -21.55 17.05
N LYS A 429 -12.27 -22.45 17.79
CA LYS A 429 -12.59 -22.24 19.22
C LYS A 429 -11.34 -22.18 20.08
N ARG A 430 -10.35 -23.05 19.83
CA ARG A 430 -9.07 -23.02 20.55
C ARG A 430 -8.30 -21.72 20.25
N SER A 431 -8.26 -21.31 18.98
CA SER A 431 -7.67 -20.02 18.59
C SER A 431 -8.38 -18.84 19.25
N LEU A 432 -9.73 -18.84 19.28
CA LEU A 432 -10.53 -17.81 19.91
C LEU A 432 -10.25 -17.71 21.42
N ALA A 433 -10.24 -18.83 22.14
CA ALA A 433 -9.96 -18.86 23.57
C ALA A 433 -8.57 -18.28 23.90
N ILE A 434 -7.56 -18.56 23.06
CA ILE A 434 -6.24 -17.97 23.24
C ILE A 434 -6.28 -16.46 22.97
N ASN A 435 -6.89 -16.02 21.88
CA ASN A 435 -7.01 -14.59 21.56
C ASN A 435 -7.79 -13.82 22.64
N GLU A 436 -8.82 -14.42 23.24
CA GLU A 436 -9.54 -13.86 24.39
C GLU A 436 -8.62 -13.72 25.61
N SER A 437 -7.83 -14.75 25.92
CA SER A 437 -6.89 -14.72 27.05
C SER A 437 -5.78 -13.66 26.87
N LEU A 438 -5.44 -13.32 25.63
CA LEU A 438 -4.46 -12.30 25.28
C LEU A 438 -5.08 -10.92 25.02
N GLY A 439 -6.41 -10.81 25.02
CA GLY A 439 -7.10 -9.57 24.62
C GLY A 439 -6.91 -9.17 23.16
N ARG A 440 -6.50 -10.09 22.27
CA ARG A 440 -6.23 -9.82 20.84
C ARG A 440 -7.53 -9.69 20.05
N LYS A 441 -8.12 -8.49 20.08
CA LYS A 441 -9.41 -8.18 19.45
C LYS A 441 -9.49 -8.53 17.97
N VAL A 442 -8.44 -8.25 17.19
CA VAL A 442 -8.37 -8.62 15.76
C VAL A 442 -8.51 -10.13 15.57
N GLY A 443 -7.72 -10.92 16.32
CA GLY A 443 -7.79 -12.37 16.29
C GLY A 443 -9.16 -12.89 16.71
N MET A 444 -9.74 -12.33 17.77
CA MET A 444 -11.10 -12.68 18.21
C MET A 444 -12.13 -12.45 17.09
N ALA A 445 -12.11 -11.30 16.42
CA ALA A 445 -13.06 -10.98 15.36
C ALA A 445 -12.95 -11.97 14.19
N ASN A 446 -11.73 -12.31 13.78
CA ASN A 446 -11.49 -13.26 12.69
C ASN A 446 -12.04 -14.65 13.05
N GLN A 447 -11.71 -15.18 14.25
CA GLN A 447 -12.19 -16.52 14.65
C GLN A 447 -13.72 -16.56 14.81
N LEU A 448 -14.34 -15.50 15.34
CA LEU A 448 -15.80 -15.39 15.41
C LEU A 448 -16.43 -15.38 14.02
N GLY A 449 -15.82 -14.68 13.05
CA GLY A 449 -16.28 -14.68 11.66
C GLY A 449 -16.30 -16.08 11.05
N ASN A 450 -15.20 -16.83 11.20
CA ASN A 450 -15.08 -18.20 10.67
C ASN A 450 -16.03 -19.18 11.36
N LEU A 451 -16.22 -19.07 12.68
CA LEU A 451 -17.25 -19.84 13.39
C LEU A 451 -18.66 -19.52 12.86
N GLY A 452 -18.93 -18.27 12.49
CA GLY A 452 -20.17 -17.88 11.83
C GLY A 452 -20.37 -18.58 10.49
N LEU A 453 -19.34 -18.64 9.66
CA LEU A 453 -19.37 -19.34 8.36
C LEU A 453 -19.57 -20.85 8.50
N ILE A 454 -18.93 -21.48 9.50
CA ILE A 454 -19.13 -22.91 9.79
C ILE A 454 -20.60 -23.18 10.15
N GLU A 455 -21.17 -22.37 11.04
CA GLU A 455 -22.57 -22.53 11.44
C GLU A 455 -23.54 -22.24 10.28
N GLN A 456 -23.21 -21.29 9.40
CA GLN A 456 -23.98 -21.04 8.17
C GLN A 456 -23.96 -22.27 7.25
N THR A 457 -22.77 -22.86 7.03
CA THR A 457 -22.61 -24.08 6.21
C THR A 457 -23.39 -25.26 6.77
N ARG A 458 -23.55 -25.35 8.09
CA ARG A 458 -24.40 -26.36 8.78
C ARG A 458 -25.90 -26.06 8.70
N GLY A 459 -26.30 -24.87 8.22
CA GLY A 459 -27.69 -24.41 8.21
C GLY A 459 -28.18 -23.81 9.55
N ASN A 460 -27.28 -23.63 10.52
CA ASN A 460 -27.60 -23.05 11.84
C ASN A 460 -27.59 -21.51 11.78
N LEU A 461 -28.43 -20.95 10.91
CA LEU A 461 -28.39 -19.53 10.52
C LEU A 461 -28.49 -18.55 11.71
N ASN A 462 -29.24 -18.90 12.77
CA ASN A 462 -29.34 -18.05 13.97
C ASN A 462 -28.04 -17.99 14.77
N VAL A 463 -27.33 -19.12 14.87
CA VAL A 463 -26.04 -19.19 15.57
C VAL A 463 -24.97 -18.49 14.75
N ALA A 464 -24.99 -18.70 13.43
CA ALA A 464 -24.12 -18.00 12.49
C ALA A 464 -24.23 -16.48 12.61
N GLU A 465 -25.46 -15.95 12.61
CA GLU A 465 -25.72 -14.52 12.77
C GLU A 465 -25.17 -13.96 14.10
N GLU A 466 -25.30 -14.70 15.21
CA GLU A 466 -24.76 -14.28 16.51
C GLU A 466 -23.23 -14.11 16.44
N TYR A 467 -22.54 -15.09 15.86
CA TYR A 467 -21.09 -15.06 15.69
C TYR A 467 -20.64 -13.89 14.80
N LEU A 468 -21.29 -13.70 13.64
CA LEU A 468 -20.96 -12.60 12.72
C LEU A 468 -21.23 -11.23 13.34
N LYS A 469 -22.33 -11.05 14.10
CA LYS A 469 -22.61 -9.79 14.82
C LYS A 469 -21.58 -9.48 15.89
N ARG A 470 -21.10 -10.50 16.62
CA ARG A 470 -20.01 -10.31 17.60
C ARG A 470 -18.70 -9.93 16.92
N SER A 471 -18.39 -10.54 15.77
CA SER A 471 -17.22 -10.15 14.96
C SER A 471 -17.33 -8.71 14.45
N LEU A 472 -18.49 -8.34 13.91
CA LEU A 472 -18.78 -6.99 13.42
C LEU A 472 -18.61 -5.94 14.52
N ALA A 473 -19.17 -6.16 15.71
CA ALA A 473 -19.03 -5.24 16.83
C ALA A 473 -17.57 -5.01 17.26
N ILE A 474 -16.74 -6.06 17.20
CA ILE A 474 -15.31 -5.91 17.47
C ILE A 474 -14.64 -5.09 16.36
N ASN A 475 -14.89 -5.37 15.09
CA ASN A 475 -14.31 -4.60 13.99
C ASN A 475 -14.76 -3.12 14.00
N GLU A 476 -16.02 -2.84 14.36
CA GLU A 476 -16.52 -1.48 14.59
C GLU A 476 -15.75 -0.77 15.70
N SER A 477 -15.55 -1.43 16.85
CA SER A 477 -14.78 -0.87 17.97
C SER A 477 -13.32 -0.56 17.62
N LEU A 478 -12.76 -1.28 16.64
CA LEU A 478 -11.40 -1.10 16.13
C LEU A 478 -11.31 -0.16 14.92
N GLY A 479 -12.45 0.29 14.38
CA GLY A 479 -12.49 1.04 13.12
C GLY A 479 -12.01 0.24 11.89
N ARG A 480 -12.01 -1.09 11.95
CA ARG A 480 -11.54 -1.98 10.87
C ARG A 480 -12.60 -2.11 9.78
N LYS A 481 -12.64 -1.14 8.88
CA LYS A 481 -13.60 -1.06 7.78
C LYS A 481 -13.65 -2.32 6.91
N GLU A 482 -12.51 -2.93 6.61
CA GLU A 482 -12.43 -4.18 5.85
C GLU A 482 -13.13 -5.33 6.60
N GLY A 483 -12.78 -5.54 7.87
CA GLY A 483 -13.41 -6.56 8.70
C GLY A 483 -14.91 -6.32 8.87
N MET A 484 -15.34 -5.06 8.99
CA MET A 484 -16.76 -4.71 9.01
C MET A 484 -17.47 -5.08 7.70
N ALA A 485 -16.87 -4.77 6.55
CA ALA A 485 -17.43 -5.09 5.23
C ALA A 485 -17.62 -6.60 5.07
N ILE A 486 -16.60 -7.41 5.38
CA ILE A 486 -16.68 -8.88 5.33
C ILE A 486 -17.85 -9.40 6.16
N GLN A 487 -17.98 -8.96 7.42
CA GLN A 487 -19.07 -9.45 8.28
C GLN A 487 -20.45 -9.00 7.79
N LEU A 488 -20.57 -7.79 7.24
CA LEU A 488 -21.83 -7.31 6.65
C LEU A 488 -22.20 -8.11 5.39
N ALA A 489 -21.24 -8.42 4.52
CA ALA A 489 -21.47 -9.28 3.37
C ALA A 489 -21.98 -10.67 3.79
N ASN A 490 -21.35 -11.27 4.81
CA ASN A 490 -21.74 -12.58 5.34
C ASN A 490 -23.13 -12.54 5.99
N LEU A 491 -23.46 -11.49 6.74
CA LEU A 491 -24.82 -11.27 7.27
C LEU A 491 -25.85 -11.12 6.13
N GLY A 492 -25.49 -10.44 5.04
CA GLY A 492 -26.32 -10.36 3.85
C GLY A 492 -26.57 -11.73 3.19
N SER A 493 -25.57 -12.62 3.21
CA SER A 493 -25.74 -14.00 2.75
C SER A 493 -26.71 -14.79 3.62
N ILE A 494 -26.62 -14.66 4.94
CA ILE A 494 -27.56 -15.31 5.88
C ILE A 494 -29.00 -14.84 5.62
N GLU A 495 -29.21 -13.54 5.47
CA GLU A 495 -30.55 -12.99 5.22
C GLU A 495 -31.11 -13.44 3.87
N ARG A 496 -30.26 -13.56 2.84
CA ARG A 496 -30.67 -14.14 1.56
C ARG A 496 -31.13 -15.59 1.72
N GLU A 497 -30.38 -16.42 2.45
CA GLU A 497 -30.75 -17.83 2.68
C GLU A 497 -32.05 -17.99 3.48
N ARG A 498 -32.39 -17.00 4.31
CA ARG A 498 -33.69 -16.92 5.01
C ARG A 498 -34.84 -16.43 4.13
N GLY A 499 -34.55 -15.91 2.93
CA GLY A 499 -35.54 -15.26 2.05
C GLY A 499 -35.85 -13.80 2.43
N ASN A 500 -35.05 -13.18 3.31
CA ASN A 500 -35.23 -11.79 3.75
C ASN A 500 -34.46 -10.83 2.83
N TYR A 501 -34.91 -10.70 1.58
CA TYR A 501 -34.15 -10.01 0.52
C TYR A 501 -33.89 -8.52 0.82
N ASP A 502 -34.83 -7.80 1.42
CA ASP A 502 -34.62 -6.39 1.86
C ASP A 502 -33.45 -6.25 2.84
N SER A 503 -33.38 -7.16 3.80
CA SER A 503 -32.31 -7.15 4.81
C SER A 503 -30.98 -7.54 4.17
N ALA A 504 -30.99 -8.52 3.26
CA ALA A 504 -29.82 -8.91 2.48
C ALA A 504 -29.27 -7.75 1.65
N GLN A 505 -30.14 -7.01 0.95
CA GLN A 505 -29.80 -5.82 0.19
C GLN A 505 -29.18 -4.75 1.09
N SER A 506 -29.81 -4.44 2.23
CA SER A 506 -29.30 -3.43 3.17
C SER A 506 -27.88 -3.74 3.65
N TYR A 507 -27.62 -5.00 4.01
CA TYR A 507 -26.30 -5.43 4.44
C TYR A 507 -25.25 -5.34 3.32
N ARG A 508 -25.59 -5.76 2.11
CA ARG A 508 -24.68 -5.73 0.95
C ARG A 508 -24.33 -4.29 0.55
N ILE A 509 -25.28 -3.37 0.55
CA ILE A 509 -25.02 -1.94 0.28
C ILE A 509 -24.03 -1.37 1.30
N ARG A 510 -24.24 -1.65 2.60
CA ARG A 510 -23.32 -1.18 3.65
C ARG A 510 -21.92 -1.78 3.49
N SER A 511 -21.82 -3.06 3.10
CA SER A 511 -20.55 -3.70 2.79
C SER A 511 -19.85 -3.02 1.61
N ILE A 512 -20.58 -2.76 0.53
CA ILE A 512 -20.08 -2.06 -0.67
C ILE A 512 -19.56 -0.68 -0.30
N ASP A 513 -20.30 0.10 0.49
CA ASP A 513 -19.88 1.44 0.88
C ASP A 513 -18.59 1.43 1.71
N LEU A 514 -18.41 0.42 2.56
CA LEU A 514 -17.15 0.24 3.28
C LEU A 514 -16.01 -0.17 2.35
N TYR A 515 -16.22 -1.13 1.43
CA TYR A 515 -15.22 -1.53 0.45
C TYR A 515 -14.82 -0.36 -0.49
N ARG A 516 -15.76 0.52 -0.86
CA ARG A 516 -15.49 1.77 -1.57
C ARG A 516 -14.58 2.69 -0.76
N GLN A 517 -14.88 2.90 0.52
CA GLN A 517 -14.10 3.78 1.40
C GLN A 517 -12.66 3.32 1.64
N ILE A 518 -12.37 2.02 1.47
CA ILE A 518 -11.02 1.47 1.64
C ILE A 518 -10.35 1.08 0.33
N GLY A 519 -10.92 1.45 -0.82
CA GLY A 519 -10.29 1.24 -2.12
C GLY A 519 -10.16 -0.23 -2.51
N MET A 520 -11.15 -1.07 -2.19
CA MET A 520 -11.21 -2.49 -2.60
C MET A 520 -12.24 -2.70 -3.73
N PRO A 521 -11.96 -2.23 -4.97
CA PRO A 521 -12.92 -2.23 -6.08
C PRO A 521 -13.37 -3.63 -6.50
N HIS A 522 -12.46 -4.61 -6.44
CA HIS A 522 -12.76 -6.00 -6.73
C HIS A 522 -13.80 -6.57 -5.75
N MET A 523 -13.77 -6.14 -4.49
CA MET A 523 -14.77 -6.53 -3.48
C MET A 523 -16.08 -5.78 -3.69
N VAL A 524 -16.02 -4.51 -4.10
CA VAL A 524 -17.22 -3.75 -4.49
C VAL A 524 -17.95 -4.45 -5.62
N GLU A 525 -17.25 -4.78 -6.71
CA GLU A 525 -17.83 -5.46 -7.87
C GLU A 525 -18.40 -6.82 -7.48
N LYS A 526 -17.68 -7.57 -6.67
CA LYS A 526 -18.12 -8.88 -6.19
C LYS A 526 -19.39 -8.82 -5.34
N VAL A 527 -19.43 -7.94 -4.34
CA VAL A 527 -20.63 -7.76 -3.50
C VAL A 527 -21.77 -7.12 -4.30
N GLN A 528 -21.46 -6.30 -5.30
CA GLN A 528 -22.45 -5.76 -6.23
C GLN A 528 -23.06 -6.87 -7.08
N GLY A 529 -22.27 -7.82 -7.60
CA GLY A 529 -22.79 -9.00 -8.29
C GLY A 529 -23.75 -9.78 -7.41
N TRP A 530 -23.38 -10.02 -6.15
CA TRP A 530 -24.30 -10.66 -5.20
C TRP A 530 -25.59 -9.87 -5.01
N LEU A 531 -25.49 -8.54 -4.89
CA LEU A 531 -26.63 -7.66 -4.73
C LEU A 531 -27.56 -7.71 -5.95
N ASP A 532 -27.00 -7.75 -7.16
CA ASP A 532 -27.73 -7.82 -8.42
C ASP A 532 -28.42 -9.19 -8.62
N ASP A 533 -27.89 -10.25 -8.01
CA ASP A 533 -28.47 -11.61 -8.03
C ASP A 533 -29.64 -11.80 -7.05
N LEU A 534 -30.06 -10.76 -6.31
CA LEU A 534 -31.27 -10.86 -5.49
C LEU A 534 -32.52 -10.90 -6.38
N PRO A 535 -33.54 -11.73 -6.05
CA PRO A 535 -34.78 -11.75 -6.81
C PRO A 535 -35.46 -10.38 -6.79
N ASP A 536 -35.92 -9.91 -7.96
CA ASP A 536 -36.87 -8.80 -8.05
C ASP A 536 -38.22 -9.24 -7.43
N GLU A 537 -38.80 -8.39 -6.57
CA GLU A 537 -40.10 -8.65 -5.90
C GLU A 537 -41.28 -8.86 -6.86
#